data_AF-A0A936QS59-F1
#
_entry.id   AF-A0A936QS59-F1
#
_cell.length_a   1.000
_cell.length_b   1.000
_cell.length_c   1.000
_cell.angle_alpha   90.00
_cell.angle_beta   90.00
_cell.angle_gamma   90.00
#
_symmetry.space_group_name_H-M   'P 1'
#
loop_
_entity.id
_entity.type
_entity.pdbx_description
1 polymer ?
#
loop_
_entity_poly.entity_id
_entity_poly.type
_entity_poly.pdbx_seq_one_letter_code
_entity_poly.pdbx_strand_id
1 'polypeptide(L)'
;MLGLIFEKLNGYKGASFYTPGFITMYMCGETLRPAVVQRYNERFGLALSGFEALRNHCAKLNEHEEIAAAEAVVDSIRVCDPAVGSGHFLVSALNELLCIKSDLGLLTDVEGKPLHGWTVSLANDEITVTDRTTDAPFKYLVPPDGKPIPVEMQRVQRALFEQKRKLIEGCLFGVDINPNSVKICRLRLWIELLKNAYYTSPPRPGRGAGGEGDLRTLPNIDINIKRGNSLYSRFALSENIERIMQRTSYTAEQYRGFVQDYKAASNREERAGIKTILQGIEAQFLAYSQNRDPRVLRRNTMVNELDKLTGGLFGGGQGYSTAAAKAKAKKRIGLLEQHINAVSEELTREMGGRAYGGAFEWRYAFPEVLDDNGDFRGFDVVIGNPPYIDIKEMAATDARMLFKHYTTAQKRINLYALFIERGLELLEPTGRLAFIVPNSLLVNESYSNLRKKLVKDLHRLVKLPDGIFEEAAVETMLLFVQKGADGPIQAKVFANDEEPVFTDIAFRSFDRRVWEKDPDAHELLSSRTVLGQGESHVPKIPYSKLQTIAYSNTD
;
A
#
# COMPACT_ATOMS: atom_id res chain seq x y z
N MET A 1 -15.72 13.76 -10.12
CA MET A 1 -15.98 15.06 -9.45
C MET A 1 -15.52 15.09 -7.99
N LEU A 2 -15.89 14.13 -7.11
CA LEU A 2 -15.44 14.12 -5.70
C LEU A 2 -13.91 14.02 -5.52
N GLY A 3 -13.20 13.25 -6.35
CA GLY A 3 -11.74 13.14 -6.26
C GLY A 3 -11.03 14.49 -6.37
N LEU A 4 -11.40 15.31 -7.36
CA LEU A 4 -10.86 16.66 -7.55
C LEU A 4 -11.19 17.60 -6.39
N ILE A 5 -12.38 17.45 -5.78
CA ILE A 5 -12.80 18.20 -4.60
C ILE A 5 -11.95 17.80 -3.38
N PHE A 6 -11.73 16.51 -3.18
CA PHE A 6 -10.92 16.00 -2.08
C PHE A 6 -9.44 16.41 -2.19
N GLU A 7 -8.87 16.46 -3.40
CA GLU A 7 -7.51 16.96 -3.60
C GLU A 7 -7.40 18.46 -3.30
N LYS A 8 -8.38 19.27 -3.73
CA LYS A 8 -8.44 20.70 -3.37
C LYS A 8 -8.59 20.92 -1.86
N LEU A 9 -9.28 20.02 -1.16
CA LEU A 9 -9.42 20.04 0.30
C LEU A 9 -8.17 19.52 1.05
N ASN A 10 -7.36 18.67 0.43
CA ASN A 10 -6.16 18.08 1.03
C ASN A 10 -5.03 19.09 1.27
N GLY A 11 -5.05 20.25 0.58
CA GLY A 11 -4.14 21.36 0.84
C GLY A 11 -2.67 21.08 0.50
N TYR A 12 -2.37 20.03 -0.28
CA TYR A 12 -1.04 19.85 -0.85
C TYR A 12 -0.77 20.98 -1.84
N LYS A 13 -0.12 22.04 -1.38
CA LYS A 13 0.56 22.98 -2.27
C LYS A 13 1.75 22.25 -2.90
N GLY A 14 1.49 21.50 -3.99
CA GLY A 14 2.52 21.05 -4.94
C GLY A 14 3.14 19.66 -4.76
N ALA A 15 2.63 18.76 -3.91
CA ALA A 15 3.30 17.47 -3.65
C ALA A 15 2.56 16.19 -4.09
N SER A 16 1.25 16.24 -4.35
CA SER A 16 0.46 15.11 -4.86
C SER A 16 -0.58 15.60 -5.87
N PHE A 17 -0.58 15.02 -7.07
CA PHE A 17 -1.48 15.42 -8.16
C PHE A 17 -2.63 14.41 -8.31
N TYR A 18 -3.82 14.91 -8.69
CA TYR A 18 -4.95 14.05 -9.03
C TYR A 18 -4.55 13.09 -10.15
N THR A 19 -4.71 11.79 -9.90
CA THR A 19 -4.44 10.75 -10.90
C THR A 19 -5.72 10.41 -11.65
N PRO A 20 -5.76 10.48 -13.00
CA PRO A 20 -6.92 10.08 -13.78
C PRO A 20 -7.34 8.62 -13.53
N GLY A 21 -8.65 8.36 -13.52
CA GLY A 21 -9.21 7.04 -13.20
C GLY A 21 -8.78 5.92 -14.14
N PHE A 22 -8.58 6.20 -15.43
CA PHE A 22 -8.08 5.19 -16.37
C PHE A 22 -6.66 4.72 -16.05
N ILE A 23 -5.83 5.59 -15.45
CA ILE A 23 -4.45 5.22 -15.04
C ILE A 23 -4.51 4.32 -13.81
N THR A 24 -5.29 4.69 -12.80
CA THR A 24 -5.44 3.87 -11.58
C THR A 24 -6.00 2.51 -11.92
N MET A 25 -7.04 2.45 -12.77
CA MET A 25 -7.62 1.20 -13.26
C MET A 25 -6.58 0.32 -13.97
N TYR A 26 -5.85 0.88 -14.94
CA TYR A 26 -4.82 0.14 -15.67
C TYR A 26 -3.74 -0.38 -14.73
N MET A 27 -3.20 0.46 -13.84
CA MET A 27 -2.17 0.04 -12.89
C MET A 27 -2.67 -1.03 -11.93
N CYS A 28 -3.91 -0.93 -11.44
CA CYS A 28 -4.52 -1.94 -10.58
C CYS A 28 -4.72 -3.26 -11.32
N GLY A 29 -5.24 -3.25 -12.55
CA GLY A 29 -5.43 -4.46 -13.36
C GLY A 29 -4.11 -5.19 -13.64
N GLU A 30 -3.07 -4.45 -14.05
CA GLU A 30 -1.74 -4.98 -14.38
C GLU A 30 -0.96 -5.50 -13.16
N THR A 31 -1.35 -5.12 -11.93
CA THR A 31 -0.68 -5.60 -10.71
C THR A 31 -1.48 -6.66 -9.97
N LEU A 32 -2.79 -6.48 -9.82
CA LEU A 32 -3.63 -7.34 -8.99
C LEU A 32 -3.97 -8.66 -9.68
N ARG A 33 -4.27 -8.65 -10.98
CA ARG A 33 -4.61 -9.89 -11.70
C ARG A 33 -3.44 -10.88 -11.68
N PRO A 34 -2.19 -10.49 -12.00
CA PRO A 34 -1.06 -11.40 -11.88
C PRO A 34 -0.74 -11.78 -10.42
N ALA A 35 -0.94 -10.88 -9.45
CA ALA A 35 -0.77 -11.19 -8.03
C ALA A 35 -1.74 -12.29 -7.55
N VAL A 36 -3.01 -12.22 -7.98
CA VAL A 36 -4.01 -13.26 -7.67
C VAL A 36 -3.63 -14.61 -8.29
N VAL A 37 -3.21 -14.62 -9.56
CA VAL A 37 -2.73 -15.85 -10.23
C VAL A 37 -1.56 -16.48 -9.47
N GLN A 38 -0.59 -15.64 -9.09
CA GLN A 38 0.54 -16.08 -8.30
C GLN A 38 0.12 -16.68 -6.96
N ARG A 39 -0.68 -15.96 -6.17
CA ARG A 39 -1.08 -16.44 -4.84
C ARG A 39 -1.92 -17.72 -4.95
N TYR A 40 -2.72 -17.85 -6.01
CA TYR A 40 -3.47 -19.07 -6.31
C TYR A 40 -2.55 -20.25 -6.61
N ASN A 41 -1.55 -20.05 -7.48
CA ASN A 41 -0.54 -21.06 -7.80
C ASN A 41 0.22 -21.52 -6.55
N GLU A 42 0.66 -20.58 -5.70
CA GLU A 42 1.36 -20.87 -4.45
C GLU A 42 0.48 -21.66 -3.46
N ARG A 43 -0.81 -21.26 -3.31
CA ARG A 43 -1.75 -21.89 -2.39
C ARG A 43 -2.10 -23.33 -2.78
N PHE A 44 -2.28 -23.59 -4.08
CA PHE A 44 -2.77 -24.87 -4.60
C PHE A 44 -1.71 -25.72 -5.30
N GLY A 45 -0.44 -25.27 -5.32
CA GLY A 45 0.66 -25.99 -5.98
C GLY A 45 0.49 -26.10 -7.50
N LEU A 46 -0.06 -25.06 -8.13
CA LEU A 46 -0.34 -25.02 -9.57
C LEU A 46 0.68 -24.15 -10.32
N ALA A 47 0.65 -24.23 -11.66
CA ALA A 47 1.50 -23.43 -12.55
C ALA A 47 0.69 -22.81 -13.69
N LEU A 48 -0.39 -22.11 -13.34
CA LEU A 48 -1.23 -21.40 -14.31
C LEU A 48 -0.46 -20.22 -14.92
N SER A 49 -0.50 -20.10 -16.25
CA SER A 49 0.31 -19.13 -17.01
C SER A 49 -0.18 -17.69 -16.95
N GLY A 50 -1.41 -17.45 -16.49
CA GLY A 50 -2.00 -16.12 -16.44
C GLY A 50 -3.45 -16.11 -16.00
N PHE A 51 -4.07 -14.92 -16.04
CA PHE A 51 -5.42 -14.71 -15.50
C PHE A 51 -6.49 -15.47 -16.28
N GLU A 52 -6.35 -15.63 -17.59
CA GLU A 52 -7.28 -16.43 -18.41
C GLU A 52 -7.22 -17.92 -18.05
N ALA A 53 -6.02 -18.47 -17.82
CA ALA A 53 -5.84 -19.85 -17.37
C ALA A 53 -6.47 -20.06 -15.98
N LEU A 54 -6.32 -19.09 -15.08
CA LEU A 54 -6.99 -19.09 -13.78
C LEU A 54 -8.51 -19.02 -13.92
N ARG A 55 -9.03 -18.14 -14.78
CA ARG A 55 -10.47 -18.04 -15.06
C ARG A 55 -11.05 -19.38 -15.53
N ASN A 56 -10.38 -20.02 -16.49
CA ASN A 56 -10.78 -21.33 -17.02
C ASN A 56 -10.67 -22.45 -15.98
N HIS A 57 -9.77 -22.32 -15.02
CA HIS A 57 -9.66 -23.23 -13.89
C HIS A 57 -10.81 -23.02 -12.90
N CYS A 58 -11.04 -21.79 -12.44
CA CYS A 58 -12.11 -21.45 -11.49
C CYS A 58 -13.51 -21.75 -12.05
N ALA A 59 -13.72 -21.62 -13.36
CA ALA A 59 -14.99 -21.96 -14.02
C ALA A 59 -15.39 -23.44 -13.90
N LYS A 60 -14.47 -24.32 -13.46
CA LYS A 60 -14.72 -25.76 -13.26
C LYS A 60 -15.03 -26.12 -11.81
N LEU A 61 -14.90 -25.17 -10.88
CA LEU A 61 -15.17 -25.39 -9.46
C LEU A 61 -16.68 -25.51 -9.24
N ASN A 62 -17.10 -26.58 -8.57
CA ASN A 62 -18.53 -26.86 -8.35
C ASN A 62 -18.86 -27.06 -6.87
N GLU A 63 -17.85 -27.42 -6.06
CA GLU A 63 -18.04 -27.65 -4.63
C GLU A 63 -17.92 -26.33 -3.84
N HIS A 64 -18.78 -26.17 -2.85
CA HIS A 64 -18.83 -24.96 -2.01
C HIS A 64 -17.48 -24.70 -1.30
N GLU A 65 -16.83 -25.76 -0.82
CA GLU A 65 -15.53 -25.68 -0.16
C GLU A 65 -14.41 -25.24 -1.12
N GLU A 66 -14.44 -25.71 -2.37
CA GLU A 66 -13.47 -25.33 -3.40
C GLU A 66 -13.60 -23.84 -3.77
N ILE A 67 -14.83 -23.39 -3.96
CA ILE A 67 -15.14 -21.98 -4.26
C ILE A 67 -14.73 -21.10 -3.08
N ALA A 68 -15.05 -21.50 -1.85
CA ALA A 68 -14.66 -20.76 -0.65
C ALA A 68 -13.12 -20.69 -0.49
N ALA A 69 -12.41 -21.79 -0.76
CA ALA A 69 -10.95 -21.81 -0.71
C ALA A 69 -10.32 -20.91 -1.80
N ALA A 70 -10.91 -20.89 -2.99
CA ALA A 70 -10.49 -20.01 -4.09
C ALA A 70 -10.80 -18.53 -3.79
N GLU A 71 -11.98 -18.23 -3.24
CA GLU A 71 -12.35 -16.88 -2.80
C GLU A 71 -11.39 -16.35 -1.73
N ALA A 72 -11.02 -17.20 -0.77
CA ALA A 72 -10.07 -16.87 0.29
C ALA A 72 -8.68 -16.46 -0.24
N VAL A 73 -8.28 -16.92 -1.44
CA VAL A 73 -7.05 -16.44 -2.09
C VAL A 73 -7.17 -14.96 -2.41
N VAL A 74 -8.27 -14.53 -3.04
CA VAL A 74 -8.51 -13.13 -3.40
C VAL A 74 -8.64 -12.26 -2.14
N ASP A 75 -9.33 -12.75 -1.11
CA ASP A 75 -9.47 -12.08 0.20
C ASP A 75 -8.16 -11.97 0.99
N SER A 76 -7.12 -12.73 0.59
CA SER A 76 -5.80 -12.71 1.23
C SER A 76 -4.78 -11.79 0.57
N ILE A 77 -5.10 -11.20 -0.59
CA ILE A 77 -4.21 -10.27 -1.31
C ILE A 77 -4.05 -8.99 -0.49
N ARG A 78 -2.81 -8.54 -0.30
CA ARG A 78 -2.47 -7.35 0.47
C ARG A 78 -1.89 -6.27 -0.43
N VAL A 79 -2.62 -5.17 -0.54
CA VAL A 79 -2.29 -4.00 -1.38
C VAL A 79 -1.95 -2.82 -0.49
N CYS A 80 -0.78 -2.22 -0.68
CA CYS A 80 -0.32 -1.08 0.09
C CYS A 80 -0.08 0.15 -0.77
N ASP A 81 -0.62 1.29 -0.34
CA ASP A 81 -0.16 2.61 -0.77
C ASP A 81 0.61 3.31 0.37
N PRO A 82 1.95 3.45 0.26
CA PRO A 82 2.76 4.05 1.32
C PRO A 82 2.64 5.59 1.38
N ALA A 83 1.96 6.23 0.43
CA ALA A 83 1.67 7.66 0.41
C ALA A 83 0.24 7.89 -0.09
N VAL A 84 -0.73 7.37 0.67
CA VAL A 84 -2.09 7.09 0.18
C VAL A 84 -2.87 8.32 -0.30
N GLY A 85 -2.55 9.53 0.17
CA GLY A 85 -3.22 10.75 -0.26
C GLY A 85 -4.74 10.67 -0.09
N SER A 86 -5.51 10.97 -1.14
CA SER A 86 -6.98 10.86 -1.12
C SER A 86 -7.52 9.42 -1.18
N GLY A 87 -6.66 8.41 -1.35
CA GLY A 87 -7.06 7.00 -1.43
C GLY A 87 -7.59 6.57 -2.80
N HIS A 88 -7.27 7.28 -3.89
CA HIS A 88 -7.73 6.91 -5.24
C HIS A 88 -7.30 5.49 -5.63
N PHE A 89 -6.02 5.16 -5.45
CA PHE A 89 -5.50 3.84 -5.76
C PHE A 89 -6.16 2.73 -4.95
N LEU A 90 -6.44 2.96 -3.67
CA LEU A 90 -7.10 1.94 -2.85
C LEU A 90 -8.56 1.70 -3.23
N VAL A 91 -9.28 2.74 -3.67
CA VAL A 91 -10.63 2.58 -4.23
C VAL A 91 -10.58 1.84 -5.58
N SER A 92 -9.62 2.18 -6.44
CA SER A 92 -9.44 1.48 -7.71
C SER A 92 -9.05 0.01 -7.50
N ALA A 93 -8.20 -0.27 -6.51
CA ALA A 93 -7.82 -1.63 -6.11
C ALA A 93 -9.00 -2.41 -5.52
N LEU A 94 -9.84 -1.78 -4.69
CA LEU A 94 -11.09 -2.39 -4.20
C LEU A 94 -11.98 -2.83 -5.36
N ASN A 95 -12.15 -1.94 -6.34
CA ASN A 95 -13.01 -2.17 -7.48
C ASN A 95 -12.47 -3.28 -8.38
N GLU A 96 -11.16 -3.28 -8.63
CA GLU A 96 -10.50 -4.32 -9.42
C GLU A 96 -10.55 -5.70 -8.72
N LEU A 97 -10.34 -5.77 -7.40
CA LEU A 97 -10.47 -7.03 -6.65
C LEU A 97 -11.89 -7.60 -6.72
N LEU A 98 -12.92 -6.73 -6.67
CA LEU A 98 -14.31 -7.16 -6.83
C LEU A 98 -14.58 -7.66 -8.26
N CYS A 99 -14.02 -7.00 -9.28
CA CYS A 99 -14.10 -7.46 -10.67
C CYS A 99 -13.38 -8.80 -10.85
N ILE A 100 -12.22 -8.99 -10.23
CA ILE A 100 -11.50 -10.27 -10.24
C ILE A 100 -12.37 -11.38 -9.65
N LYS A 101 -13.04 -11.14 -8.50
CA LYS A 101 -13.97 -12.12 -7.94
C LYS A 101 -15.10 -12.46 -8.93
N SER A 102 -15.68 -11.46 -9.59
CA SER A 102 -16.75 -11.68 -10.57
C SER A 102 -16.27 -12.45 -11.82
N ASP A 103 -15.12 -12.07 -12.36
CA ASP A 103 -14.50 -12.69 -13.54
C ASP A 103 -14.16 -14.16 -13.30
N LEU A 104 -13.72 -14.50 -12.09
CA LEU A 104 -13.38 -15.87 -11.70
C LEU A 104 -14.58 -16.71 -11.25
N GLY A 105 -15.78 -16.13 -11.16
CA GLY A 105 -16.96 -16.82 -10.61
C GLY A 105 -16.94 -17.01 -9.09
N LEU A 106 -16.07 -16.27 -8.38
CA LEU A 106 -15.85 -16.34 -6.93
C LEU A 106 -16.60 -15.26 -6.15
N LEU A 107 -17.44 -14.47 -6.82
CA LEU A 107 -18.29 -13.49 -6.15
C LEU A 107 -19.50 -14.19 -5.54
N THR A 108 -19.47 -14.40 -4.23
CA THR A 108 -20.48 -15.16 -3.48
C THR A 108 -21.34 -14.26 -2.59
N ASP A 109 -22.54 -14.74 -2.27
CA ASP A 109 -23.36 -14.17 -1.21
C ASP A 109 -22.88 -14.57 0.19
N VAL A 110 -23.60 -14.14 1.22
CA VAL A 110 -23.26 -14.41 2.62
C VAL A 110 -23.38 -15.88 3.02
N GLU A 111 -24.04 -16.71 2.22
CA GLU A 111 -24.13 -18.17 2.40
C GLU A 111 -23.06 -18.90 1.56
N GLY A 112 -22.20 -18.16 0.85
CA GLY A 112 -21.18 -18.69 -0.04
C GLY A 112 -21.72 -19.20 -1.38
N LYS A 113 -22.95 -18.85 -1.76
CA LYS A 113 -23.50 -19.22 -3.06
C LYS A 113 -23.05 -18.21 -4.12
N PRO A 114 -22.50 -18.65 -5.27
CA PRO A 114 -22.08 -17.74 -6.33
C PRO A 114 -23.20 -16.87 -6.90
N LEU A 115 -22.84 -15.67 -7.35
CA LEU A 115 -23.72 -14.75 -8.08
C LEU A 115 -23.58 -14.92 -9.60
N HIS A 116 -23.69 -16.15 -10.12
CA HIS A 116 -23.49 -16.44 -11.55
C HIS A 116 -24.41 -15.67 -12.50
N GLY A 117 -25.58 -15.22 -12.04
CA GLY A 117 -26.49 -14.39 -12.84
C GLY A 117 -26.00 -12.97 -13.09
N TRP A 118 -24.93 -12.53 -12.42
CA TRP A 118 -24.46 -11.15 -12.43
C TRP A 118 -23.01 -11.04 -12.88
N THR A 119 -22.69 -9.93 -13.55
CA THR A 119 -21.33 -9.53 -13.91
C THR A 119 -21.03 -8.20 -13.25
N VAL A 120 -19.82 -8.07 -12.73
CA VAL A 120 -19.26 -6.81 -12.22
C VAL A 120 -18.21 -6.33 -13.22
N SER A 121 -18.43 -5.15 -13.79
CA SER A 121 -17.50 -4.52 -14.74
C SER A 121 -17.04 -3.16 -14.21
N LEU A 122 -15.81 -2.78 -14.54
CA LEU A 122 -15.21 -1.51 -14.15
C LEU A 122 -15.10 -0.59 -15.37
N ALA A 123 -15.66 0.61 -15.28
CA ALA A 123 -15.50 1.65 -16.29
C ALA A 123 -15.35 3.01 -15.60
N ASN A 124 -14.33 3.79 -15.99
CA ASN A 124 -14.06 5.11 -15.39
C ASN A 124 -13.95 5.11 -13.86
N ASP A 125 -13.35 4.06 -13.30
CA ASP A 125 -13.19 3.81 -11.85
C ASP A 125 -14.52 3.61 -11.09
N GLU A 126 -15.61 3.34 -11.81
CA GLU A 126 -16.92 3.01 -11.25
C GLU A 126 -17.35 1.59 -11.63
N ILE A 127 -17.81 0.86 -10.62
CA ILE A 127 -18.37 -0.47 -10.80
C ILE A 127 -19.79 -0.34 -11.36
N THR A 128 -20.06 -1.09 -12.43
CA THR A 128 -21.40 -1.41 -12.91
C THR A 128 -21.68 -2.89 -12.70
N VAL A 129 -22.89 -3.22 -12.24
CA VAL A 129 -23.34 -4.59 -12.06
C VAL A 129 -24.47 -4.84 -13.07
N THR A 130 -24.35 -5.86 -13.91
CA THR A 130 -25.34 -6.19 -14.95
C THR A 130 -25.79 -7.64 -14.86
N ASP A 131 -27.04 -7.89 -15.26
CA ASP A 131 -27.57 -9.25 -15.43
C ASP A 131 -26.93 -9.90 -16.66
N ARG A 132 -26.40 -11.11 -16.53
CA ARG A 132 -25.68 -11.80 -17.61
C ARG A 132 -26.54 -12.19 -18.80
N THR A 133 -27.84 -12.32 -18.61
CA THR A 133 -28.78 -12.79 -19.64
C THR A 133 -29.36 -11.61 -20.41
N THR A 134 -29.67 -10.53 -19.70
CA THR A 134 -30.41 -9.38 -20.25
C THR A 134 -29.54 -8.14 -20.47
N ASP A 135 -28.31 -8.13 -19.96
CA ASP A 135 -27.41 -6.96 -19.89
C ASP A 135 -28.01 -5.75 -19.16
N ALA A 136 -29.12 -5.96 -18.42
CA ALA A 136 -29.79 -4.90 -17.69
C ALA A 136 -28.97 -4.49 -16.46
N PRO A 137 -28.83 -3.18 -16.18
CA PRO A 137 -28.10 -2.71 -15.00
C PRO A 137 -28.86 -3.04 -13.72
N PHE A 138 -28.14 -3.56 -12.73
CA PHE A 138 -28.64 -3.80 -11.39
C PHE A 138 -29.05 -2.49 -10.73
N LYS A 139 -30.27 -2.45 -10.19
CA LYS A 139 -30.78 -1.33 -9.41
C LYS A 139 -31.37 -1.86 -8.11
N TYR A 140 -30.84 -1.38 -6.99
CA TYR A 140 -31.41 -1.65 -5.68
C TYR A 140 -32.60 -0.72 -5.46
N LEU A 141 -33.81 -1.24 -5.63
CA LEU A 141 -35.07 -0.53 -5.45
C LEU A 141 -35.78 -1.05 -4.21
N VAL A 142 -36.07 -0.14 -3.28
CA VAL A 142 -36.90 -0.43 -2.13
C VAL A 142 -38.35 -0.15 -2.52
N PRO A 143 -39.24 -1.17 -2.55
CA PRO A 143 -40.62 -0.95 -2.92
C PRO A 143 -41.29 0.08 -2.01
N PRO A 144 -42.12 0.99 -2.55
CA PRO A 144 -42.99 1.81 -1.72
C PRO A 144 -43.99 0.92 -0.96
N ASP A 145 -44.57 1.45 0.12
CA ASP A 145 -45.66 0.83 0.88
C ASP A 145 -45.29 -0.36 1.77
N GLY A 146 -44.00 -0.57 2.04
CA GLY A 146 -43.53 -1.64 2.93
C GLY A 146 -43.68 -3.06 2.38
N LYS A 147 -43.83 -3.19 1.06
CA LYS A 147 -43.72 -4.49 0.39
C LYS A 147 -42.30 -5.06 0.57
N PRO A 148 -42.15 -6.40 0.67
CA PRO A 148 -40.84 -7.02 0.76
C PRO A 148 -39.94 -6.69 -0.44
N ILE A 149 -38.67 -6.43 -0.17
CA ILE A 149 -37.64 -6.28 -1.20
C ILE A 149 -37.48 -7.63 -1.91
N PRO A 150 -37.40 -7.67 -3.26
CA PRO A 150 -37.20 -8.92 -3.98
C PRO A 150 -35.96 -9.69 -3.48
N VAL A 151 -36.11 -10.99 -3.26
CA VAL A 151 -35.09 -11.84 -2.61
C VAL A 151 -33.75 -11.77 -3.34
N GLU A 152 -33.75 -11.90 -4.66
CA GLU A 152 -32.51 -11.86 -5.46
C GLU A 152 -31.85 -10.48 -5.43
N MET A 153 -32.65 -9.40 -5.46
CA MET A 153 -32.13 -8.03 -5.36
C MET A 153 -31.47 -7.77 -4.01
N GLN A 154 -32.12 -8.22 -2.94
CA GLN A 154 -31.60 -8.14 -1.58
C GLN A 154 -30.31 -8.96 -1.42
N ARG A 155 -30.29 -10.17 -2.00
CA ARG A 155 -29.13 -11.08 -2.00
C ARG A 155 -27.91 -10.43 -2.65
N VAL A 156 -28.06 -9.88 -3.86
CA VAL A 156 -26.97 -9.22 -4.60
C VAL A 156 -26.47 -7.98 -3.87
N GLN A 157 -27.36 -7.10 -3.42
CA GLN A 157 -26.96 -5.89 -2.70
C GLN A 157 -26.19 -6.22 -1.41
N ARG A 158 -26.70 -7.19 -0.63
CA ARG A 158 -26.05 -7.66 0.59
C ARG A 158 -24.69 -8.30 0.32
N ALA A 159 -24.58 -9.10 -0.74
CA ALA A 159 -23.33 -9.71 -1.16
C ALA A 159 -22.30 -8.63 -1.52
N LEU A 160 -22.64 -7.66 -2.37
CA LEU A 160 -21.73 -6.57 -2.76
C LEU A 160 -21.22 -5.79 -1.54
N PHE A 161 -22.09 -5.50 -0.58
CA PHE A 161 -21.70 -4.83 0.66
C PHE A 161 -20.71 -5.65 1.48
N GLU A 162 -21.03 -6.91 1.79
CA GLU A 162 -20.16 -7.74 2.64
C GLU A 162 -18.84 -8.08 1.95
N GLN A 163 -18.86 -8.28 0.63
CA GLN A 163 -17.65 -8.51 -0.18
C GLN A 163 -16.74 -7.28 -0.19
N LYS A 164 -17.28 -6.08 -0.43
CA LYS A 164 -16.49 -4.83 -0.31
C LYS A 164 -15.96 -4.64 1.10
N ARG A 165 -16.76 -4.92 2.14
CA ARG A 165 -16.33 -4.81 3.54
C ARG A 165 -15.13 -5.71 3.83
N LYS A 166 -15.19 -7.00 3.44
CA LYS A 166 -14.07 -7.95 3.59
C LYS A 166 -12.80 -7.43 2.92
N LEU A 167 -12.90 -6.98 1.67
CA LEU A 167 -11.75 -6.45 0.91
C LEU A 167 -11.16 -5.19 1.56
N ILE A 168 -12.00 -4.25 2.02
CA ILE A 168 -11.54 -3.02 2.70
C ILE A 168 -10.78 -3.34 4.01
N GLU A 169 -11.27 -4.31 4.79
CA GLU A 169 -10.71 -4.66 6.11
C GLU A 169 -9.47 -5.57 6.01
N GLY A 170 -9.42 -6.44 5.00
CA GLY A 170 -8.41 -7.48 4.84
C GLY A 170 -7.33 -7.18 3.80
N CYS A 171 -7.68 -6.50 2.71
CA CYS A 171 -6.79 -6.36 1.56
C CYS A 171 -6.12 -5.00 1.41
N LEU A 172 -6.74 -3.93 1.90
CA LEU A 172 -6.30 -2.56 1.59
C LEU A 172 -5.56 -1.92 2.76
N PHE A 173 -4.34 -1.45 2.50
CA PHE A 173 -3.45 -0.84 3.47
C PHE A 173 -2.94 0.51 2.94
N GLY A 174 -2.88 1.51 3.81
CA GLY A 174 -2.45 2.85 3.41
C GLY A 174 -1.75 3.61 4.52
N VAL A 175 -0.75 4.39 4.16
CA VAL A 175 -0.02 5.26 5.10
C VAL A 175 0.07 6.65 4.52
N ASP A 176 -0.18 7.66 5.36
CA ASP A 176 0.13 9.05 5.01
C ASP A 176 0.65 9.82 6.23
N ILE A 177 1.59 10.73 5.99
CA ILE A 177 2.10 11.63 7.03
C ILE A 177 1.04 12.69 7.41
N ASN A 178 0.20 13.08 6.44
CA ASN A 178 -0.87 14.05 6.60
C ASN A 178 -2.13 13.40 7.20
N PRO A 179 -2.55 13.79 8.42
CA PRO A 179 -3.75 13.24 9.04
C PRO A 179 -5.04 13.53 8.25
N ASN A 180 -5.08 14.58 7.43
CA ASN A 180 -6.26 14.89 6.61
C ASN A 180 -6.40 13.90 5.46
N SER A 181 -5.29 13.56 4.79
CA SER A 181 -5.26 12.54 3.74
C SER A 181 -5.74 11.18 4.26
N VAL A 182 -5.29 10.77 5.46
CA VAL A 182 -5.81 9.57 6.14
C VAL A 182 -7.34 9.63 6.34
N LYS A 183 -7.87 10.76 6.79
CA LYS A 183 -9.32 10.93 6.99
C LYS A 183 -10.09 10.90 5.67
N ILE A 184 -9.58 11.56 4.63
CA ILE A 184 -10.19 11.58 3.30
C ILE A 184 -10.18 10.19 2.68
N CYS A 185 -9.05 9.47 2.72
CA CYS A 185 -8.97 8.11 2.22
C CYS A 185 -9.98 7.19 2.93
N ARG A 186 -10.08 7.26 4.27
CA ARG A 186 -11.07 6.50 5.05
C ARG A 186 -12.50 6.86 4.64
N LEU A 187 -12.80 8.14 4.48
CA LEU A 187 -14.11 8.61 4.01
C LEU A 187 -14.42 8.10 2.59
N ARG A 188 -13.43 8.09 1.69
CA ARG A 188 -13.60 7.64 0.30
C ARG A 188 -13.93 6.16 0.23
N LEU A 189 -13.18 5.32 0.95
CA LEU A 189 -13.47 3.89 1.08
C LEU A 189 -14.84 3.64 1.72
N TRP A 190 -15.21 4.44 2.72
CA TRP A 190 -16.50 4.33 3.38
C TRP A 190 -17.67 4.70 2.45
N ILE A 191 -17.56 5.79 1.67
CA ILE A 191 -18.55 6.15 0.64
C ILE A 191 -18.68 5.04 -0.41
N GLU A 192 -17.57 4.44 -0.82
CA GLU A 192 -17.57 3.34 -1.79
C GLU A 192 -18.31 2.09 -1.28
N LEU A 193 -18.19 1.79 0.01
CA LEU A 193 -18.98 0.74 0.65
C LEU A 193 -20.47 1.12 0.77
N LEU A 194 -20.76 2.37 1.14
CA LEU A 194 -22.12 2.88 1.32
C LEU A 194 -22.97 2.84 0.04
N LYS A 195 -22.34 2.88 -1.15
CA LYS A 195 -23.04 2.67 -2.43
C LYS A 195 -23.81 1.34 -2.45
N ASN A 196 -23.40 0.35 -1.66
CA ASN A 196 -24.06 -0.95 -1.55
C ASN A 196 -24.79 -1.16 -0.20
N ALA A 197 -25.06 -0.10 0.56
CA ALA A 197 -25.86 -0.21 1.79
C ALA A 197 -27.22 -0.85 1.50
N TYR A 198 -27.72 -1.66 2.44
CA TYR A 198 -28.96 -2.43 2.29
C TYR A 198 -29.80 -2.39 3.56
N TYR A 199 -31.10 -2.64 3.43
CA TYR A 199 -32.01 -2.71 4.56
C TYR A 199 -32.00 -4.13 5.12
N THR A 200 -31.89 -4.29 6.45
CA THR A 200 -31.94 -5.62 7.08
C THR A 200 -33.34 -6.24 7.07
N SER A 201 -34.38 -5.39 7.02
CA SER A 201 -35.80 -5.74 6.88
C SER A 201 -36.52 -4.69 6.03
N PRO A 202 -37.63 -5.02 5.34
CA PRO A 202 -38.41 -4.04 4.56
C PRO A 202 -38.89 -2.88 5.44
N PRO A 203 -38.76 -1.62 5.01
CA PRO A 203 -39.21 -0.47 5.81
C PRO A 203 -40.73 -0.47 5.96
N ARG A 204 -41.25 -0.39 7.19
CA ARG A 204 -42.70 -0.32 7.45
C ARG A 204 -43.21 1.13 7.35
N PRO A 205 -44.35 1.41 6.68
CA PRO A 205 -44.91 2.75 6.61
C PRO A 205 -45.27 3.29 8.02
N GLY A 206 -44.92 4.55 8.30
CA GLY A 206 -45.39 5.27 9.50
C GLY A 206 -44.54 5.13 10.77
N ARG A 207 -43.39 4.43 10.75
CA ARG A 207 -42.40 4.47 11.84
C ARG A 207 -41.14 5.19 11.36
N GLY A 208 -40.73 6.23 12.11
CA GLY A 208 -39.51 6.97 11.83
C GLY A 208 -38.25 6.10 11.84
N ALA A 209 -37.15 6.62 11.29
CA ALA A 209 -35.84 5.97 11.28
C ALA A 209 -35.42 5.57 12.70
N GLY A 210 -35.59 4.30 13.06
CA GLY A 210 -35.28 3.79 14.40
C GLY A 210 -36.13 2.63 14.91
N GLY A 211 -37.01 2.02 14.10
CA GLY A 211 -37.75 0.82 14.49
C GLY A 211 -37.62 -0.29 13.46
N GLU A 212 -36.83 -1.33 13.77
CA GLU A 212 -36.65 -2.61 13.04
C GLU A 212 -36.96 -2.57 11.54
N GLY A 213 -35.96 -2.08 10.81
CA GLY A 213 -35.89 -1.84 9.38
C GLY A 213 -34.58 -1.09 9.08
N ASP A 214 -33.51 -1.48 9.78
CA ASP A 214 -32.31 -0.65 9.89
C ASP A 214 -31.52 -0.73 8.59
N LEU A 215 -31.39 0.42 7.93
CA LEU A 215 -30.45 0.59 6.83
C LEU A 215 -29.04 0.31 7.39
N ARG A 216 -28.42 -0.76 6.91
CA ARG A 216 -27.05 -1.13 7.25
C ARG A 216 -26.11 -0.14 6.58
N THR A 217 -25.87 0.96 7.29
CA THR A 217 -25.07 2.10 6.85
C THR A 217 -23.68 2.14 7.50
N LEU A 218 -23.54 1.59 8.70
CA LEU A 218 -22.42 1.93 9.58
C LEU A 218 -21.81 0.71 10.27
N PRO A 219 -21.01 -0.13 9.58
CA PRO A 219 -20.06 -0.96 10.30
C PRO A 219 -18.98 -0.05 10.90
N ASN A 220 -18.50 -0.38 12.09
CA ASN A 220 -17.32 0.26 12.67
C ASN A 220 -16.07 -0.36 12.01
N ILE A 221 -15.85 -0.04 10.75
CA ILE A 221 -14.79 -0.62 9.91
C ILE A 221 -13.44 -0.17 10.46
N ASP A 222 -12.60 -1.11 10.91
CA ASP A 222 -11.20 -0.79 11.16
C ASP A 222 -10.45 -0.83 9.83
N ILE A 223 -10.40 0.32 9.18
CA ILE A 223 -9.70 0.48 7.91
C ILE A 223 -8.20 0.56 8.19
N ASN A 224 -7.38 -0.24 7.49
CA ASN A 224 -5.91 -0.25 7.65
C ASN A 224 -5.23 0.98 7.01
N ILE A 225 -5.80 2.18 7.20
CA ILE A 225 -5.21 3.45 6.80
C ILE A 225 -4.67 4.13 8.05
N LYS A 226 -3.36 4.33 8.14
CA LYS A 226 -2.72 4.83 9.35
C LYS A 226 -1.94 6.11 9.05
N ARG A 227 -1.80 6.96 10.08
CA ARG A 227 -0.94 8.14 9.98
C ARG A 227 0.49 7.75 10.32
N GLY A 228 1.44 8.15 9.50
CA GLY A 228 2.85 7.97 9.77
C GLY A 228 3.74 8.39 8.60
N ASN A 229 5.02 8.58 8.88
CA ASN A 229 6.04 8.73 7.87
C ASN A 229 6.48 7.34 7.42
N SER A 230 5.95 6.92 6.28
CA SER A 230 6.20 5.63 5.64
C SER A 230 7.65 5.40 5.24
N LEU A 231 8.51 6.43 5.19
CA LEU A 231 9.93 6.33 4.86
C LEU A 231 10.83 6.13 6.09
N TYR A 232 10.35 6.38 7.30
CA TYR A 232 11.14 6.14 8.52
C TYR A 232 10.56 4.98 9.31
N SER A 233 11.45 4.10 9.75
CA SER A 233 11.18 3.10 10.77
C SER A 233 12.36 3.13 11.74
N ARG A 234 12.09 3.01 13.04
CA ARG A 234 13.12 2.95 14.08
C ARG A 234 13.90 1.64 13.99
N PHE A 235 13.33 0.65 13.33
CA PHE A 235 13.90 -0.68 13.18
C PHE A 235 13.93 -1.13 11.73
N ALA A 236 14.85 -2.05 11.46
CA ALA A 236 14.84 -2.75 10.19
C ALA A 236 13.59 -3.65 10.08
N LEU A 237 13.04 -3.75 8.87
CA LEU A 237 11.95 -4.68 8.59
C LEU A 237 12.36 -6.15 8.79
N SER A 238 13.66 -6.46 8.66
CA SER A 238 14.23 -7.80 8.83
C SER A 238 14.39 -8.25 10.28
N GLU A 239 14.16 -7.37 11.27
CA GLU A 239 14.16 -7.81 12.66
C GLU A 239 12.93 -8.70 12.94
N ASN A 240 13.12 -9.79 13.66
CA ASN A 240 12.02 -10.66 14.08
C ASN A 240 11.33 -10.08 15.34
N ILE A 241 9.99 -10.03 15.37
CA ILE A 241 9.25 -9.42 16.48
C ILE A 241 9.06 -10.34 17.69
N GLU A 242 9.25 -11.66 17.58
CA GLU A 242 9.01 -12.60 18.68
C GLU A 242 9.88 -12.32 19.90
N ARG A 243 11.13 -11.89 19.68
CA ARG A 243 12.04 -11.49 20.77
C ARG A 243 11.49 -10.35 21.61
N ILE A 244 10.60 -9.54 21.03
CA ILE A 244 9.91 -8.46 21.71
C ILE A 244 8.64 -8.99 22.37
N MET A 245 7.90 -9.84 21.66
CA MET A 245 6.66 -10.50 22.12
C MET A 245 6.88 -11.42 23.33
N GLN A 246 8.03 -12.07 23.45
CA GLN A 246 8.42 -12.84 24.65
C GLN A 246 8.37 -12.03 25.95
N ARG A 247 8.39 -10.68 25.88
CA ARG A 247 8.26 -9.78 27.04
C ARG A 247 6.85 -9.23 27.23
N THR A 248 5.96 -9.39 26.25
CA THR A 248 4.58 -8.89 26.30
C THR A 248 3.58 -9.91 26.85
N SER A 249 4.06 -11.13 27.18
CA SER A 249 3.24 -12.30 27.52
C SER A 249 2.37 -12.84 26.37
N TYR A 250 2.55 -12.33 25.15
CA TYR A 250 1.79 -12.74 23.97
C TYR A 250 2.70 -13.28 22.86
N THR A 251 2.18 -14.12 21.97
CA THR A 251 2.85 -14.55 20.73
C THR A 251 2.44 -13.68 19.53
N ALA A 252 3.20 -13.73 18.43
CA ALA A 252 2.84 -13.03 17.19
C ALA A 252 1.47 -13.48 16.64
N GLU A 253 1.17 -14.77 16.78
CA GLU A 253 -0.15 -15.35 16.49
C GLU A 253 -1.26 -14.75 17.36
N GLN A 254 -1.07 -14.68 18.69
CA GLN A 254 -2.05 -14.07 19.59
C GLN A 254 -2.27 -12.59 19.27
N TYR A 255 -1.22 -11.86 18.90
CA TYR A 255 -1.36 -10.46 18.50
C TYR A 255 -2.19 -10.28 17.22
N ARG A 256 -1.95 -11.11 16.19
CA ARG A 256 -2.80 -11.14 14.99
C ARG A 256 -4.23 -11.52 15.34
N GLY A 257 -4.41 -12.50 16.25
CA GLY A 257 -5.71 -12.89 16.79
C GLY A 257 -6.45 -11.71 17.42
N PHE A 258 -5.80 -10.93 18.29
CA PHE A 258 -6.42 -9.73 18.88
C PHE A 258 -6.81 -8.68 17.83
N VAL A 259 -6.04 -8.51 16.76
CA VAL A 259 -6.43 -7.59 15.67
C VAL A 259 -7.64 -8.13 14.91
N GLN A 260 -7.71 -9.43 14.66
CA GLN A 260 -8.87 -10.07 14.04
C GLN A 260 -10.10 -9.96 14.94
N ASP A 261 -9.96 -10.23 16.23
CA ASP A 261 -11.04 -10.10 17.22
C ASP A 261 -11.50 -8.64 17.32
N TYR A 262 -10.59 -7.68 17.29
CA TYR A 262 -10.91 -6.25 17.28
C TYR A 262 -11.76 -5.85 16.06
N LYS A 263 -11.45 -6.43 14.89
CA LYS A 263 -12.20 -6.23 13.64
C LYS A 263 -13.56 -6.91 13.66
N ALA A 264 -13.66 -8.09 14.27
CA ALA A 264 -14.89 -8.87 14.37
C ALA A 264 -15.83 -8.42 15.50
N ALA A 265 -15.31 -7.70 16.51
CA ALA A 265 -16.05 -7.30 17.71
C ALA A 265 -17.34 -6.53 17.36
N SER A 266 -18.46 -7.07 17.81
CA SER A 266 -19.81 -6.57 17.49
C SER A 266 -20.31 -5.52 18.49
N ASN A 267 -19.75 -5.48 19.70
CA ASN A 267 -20.14 -4.55 20.76
C ASN A 267 -18.96 -3.65 21.21
N ARG A 268 -19.32 -2.50 21.80
CA ARG A 268 -18.35 -1.44 22.17
C ARG A 268 -17.43 -1.84 23.33
N GLU A 269 -17.91 -2.66 24.26
CA GLU A 269 -17.17 -3.03 25.48
C GLU A 269 -16.06 -4.03 25.17
N GLU A 270 -16.39 -5.10 24.44
CA GLU A 270 -15.44 -6.08 23.90
C GLU A 270 -14.34 -5.38 23.10
N ARG A 271 -14.75 -4.49 22.18
CA ARG A 271 -13.82 -3.71 21.36
C ARG A 271 -12.91 -2.79 22.19
N ALA A 272 -13.41 -2.21 23.28
CA ALA A 272 -12.62 -1.39 24.18
C ALA A 272 -11.59 -2.22 24.98
N GLY A 273 -11.98 -3.42 25.42
CA GLY A 273 -11.09 -4.38 26.07
C GLY A 273 -9.93 -4.79 25.16
N ILE A 274 -10.24 -5.24 23.95
CA ILE A 274 -9.23 -5.64 22.95
C ILE A 274 -8.33 -4.46 22.57
N LYS A 275 -8.91 -3.27 22.37
CA LYS A 275 -8.13 -2.05 22.10
C LYS A 275 -7.09 -1.76 23.19
N THR A 276 -7.46 -1.96 24.46
CA THR A 276 -6.54 -1.75 25.59
C THR A 276 -5.38 -2.74 25.54
N ILE A 277 -5.64 -4.00 25.19
CA ILE A 277 -4.60 -5.02 24.98
C ILE A 277 -3.66 -4.61 23.86
N LEU A 278 -4.20 -4.24 22.68
CA LEU A 278 -3.42 -3.80 21.53
C LEU A 278 -2.54 -2.58 21.86
N GLN A 279 -3.08 -1.58 22.55
CA GLN A 279 -2.33 -0.41 23.00
C GLN A 279 -1.24 -0.75 24.01
N GLY A 280 -1.48 -1.72 24.90
CA GLY A 280 -0.48 -2.22 25.84
C GLY A 280 0.68 -2.91 25.12
N ILE A 281 0.37 -3.75 24.13
CA ILE A 281 1.35 -4.41 23.27
C ILE A 281 2.18 -3.36 22.51
N GLU A 282 1.53 -2.38 21.85
CA GLU A 282 2.20 -1.28 21.14
C GLU A 282 3.14 -0.47 22.05
N ALA A 283 2.69 -0.14 23.27
CA ALA A 283 3.50 0.60 24.24
C ALA A 283 4.75 -0.19 24.66
N GLN A 284 4.62 -1.51 24.85
CA GLN A 284 5.75 -2.38 25.18
C GLN A 284 6.73 -2.53 24.02
N PHE A 285 6.23 -2.60 22.77
CA PHE A 285 7.08 -2.55 21.57
C PHE A 285 7.89 -1.25 21.51
N LEU A 286 7.25 -0.11 21.73
CA LEU A 286 7.93 1.20 21.76
C LEU A 286 8.95 1.29 22.90
N ALA A 287 8.66 0.73 24.07
CA ALA A 287 9.60 0.71 25.20
C ALA A 287 10.79 -0.22 24.97
N TYR A 288 10.56 -1.40 24.38
CA TYR A 288 11.63 -2.32 23.98
C TYR A 288 12.54 -1.67 22.92
N SER A 289 11.93 -0.99 21.95
CA SER A 289 12.60 -0.25 20.88
C SER A 289 13.67 0.69 21.39
N GLN A 290 13.28 1.60 22.29
CA GLN A 290 14.17 2.65 22.76
C GLN A 290 15.38 2.07 23.51
N ASN A 291 15.22 0.94 24.17
CA ASN A 291 16.29 0.33 24.96
C ASN A 291 17.32 -0.47 24.15
N ARG A 292 17.01 -0.80 22.88
CA ARG A 292 17.86 -1.62 21.99
C ARG A 292 18.55 -0.83 20.87
N ASP A 293 18.27 0.46 20.70
CA ASP A 293 19.00 1.30 19.75
C ASP A 293 20.52 1.15 19.98
N PRO A 294 21.34 0.81 18.96
CA PRO A 294 22.77 0.59 19.14
C PRO A 294 23.50 1.76 19.81
N ARG A 295 23.01 2.99 19.62
CA ARG A 295 23.56 4.19 20.27
C ARG A 295 23.17 4.23 21.74
N VAL A 296 21.95 3.82 22.09
CA VAL A 296 21.51 3.67 23.49
C VAL A 296 22.33 2.59 24.18
N LEU A 297 22.54 1.44 23.55
CA LEU A 297 23.39 0.38 24.07
C LEU A 297 24.83 0.86 24.27
N ARG A 298 25.42 1.51 23.26
CA ARG A 298 26.76 2.10 23.33
C ARG A 298 26.87 3.13 24.45
N ARG A 299 25.89 4.03 24.58
CA ARG A 299 25.80 5.00 25.67
C ARG A 299 25.74 4.29 27.02
N ASN A 300 24.89 3.29 27.18
CA ASN A 300 24.77 2.53 28.43
C ASN A 300 26.08 1.79 28.77
N THR A 301 26.79 1.24 27.79
CA THR A 301 28.13 0.67 27.99
C THR A 301 29.11 1.72 28.51
N MET A 302 29.11 2.92 27.92
CA MET A 302 29.97 4.02 28.36
C MET A 302 29.59 4.54 29.75
N VAL A 303 28.29 4.64 30.07
CA VAL A 303 27.79 5.00 31.40
C VAL A 303 28.21 3.96 32.44
N ASN A 304 28.07 2.67 32.14
CA ASN A 304 28.52 1.60 33.04
C ASN A 304 30.04 1.63 33.24
N GLU A 305 30.82 1.99 32.22
CA GLU A 305 32.28 2.19 32.35
C GLU A 305 32.59 3.41 33.24
N LEU A 306 31.87 4.51 33.04
CA LEU A 306 31.98 5.72 33.86
C LEU A 306 31.67 5.43 35.33
N ASP A 307 30.56 4.76 35.62
CA ASP A 307 30.14 4.38 36.98
C ASP A 307 31.19 3.52 37.68
N LYS A 308 31.83 2.59 36.96
CA LYS A 308 32.93 1.77 37.50
C LYS A 308 34.16 2.59 37.84
N LEU A 309 34.47 3.62 37.04
CA LEU A 309 35.64 4.50 37.25
C LEU A 309 35.40 5.54 38.34
N THR A 310 34.15 5.94 38.57
CA THR A 310 33.75 6.93 39.59
C THR A 310 33.35 6.30 40.92
N GLY A 311 33.12 4.99 40.97
CA GLY A 311 32.76 4.26 42.19
C GLY A 311 31.26 4.19 42.47
N GLY A 312 30.42 4.46 41.47
CA GLY A 312 28.96 4.43 41.53
C GLY A 312 28.34 5.45 42.50
N LEU A 313 27.01 5.38 42.67
CA LEU A 313 26.21 6.26 43.54
C LEU A 313 26.52 6.11 45.05
N PHE A 314 27.29 5.08 45.43
CA PHE A 314 27.60 4.73 46.82
C PHE A 314 29.08 4.96 47.22
N GLY A 315 29.83 5.74 46.43
CA GLY A 315 31.05 6.40 46.94
C GLY A 315 32.20 5.46 47.32
N GLY A 316 32.40 4.37 46.58
CA GLY A 316 33.55 3.48 46.74
C GLY A 316 34.48 3.58 45.54
N GLY A 317 35.22 4.68 45.39
CA GLY A 317 36.15 4.85 44.27
C GLY A 317 37.18 3.71 44.21
N GLN A 318 37.54 3.26 42.99
CA GLN A 318 38.72 2.42 42.81
C GLN A 318 39.93 3.15 43.42
N GLY A 319 40.57 2.55 44.42
CA GLY A 319 41.79 3.09 45.02
C GLY A 319 42.92 3.11 43.99
N TYR A 320 43.12 4.25 43.33
CA TYR A 320 44.23 4.44 42.40
C TYR A 320 45.55 4.46 43.17
N SER A 321 46.41 3.48 42.95
CA SER A 321 47.67 3.29 43.68
C SER A 321 48.76 4.32 43.35
N THR A 322 48.62 5.08 42.26
CA THR A 322 49.63 6.08 41.81
C THR A 322 49.00 7.36 41.25
N ALA A 323 49.73 8.47 41.34
CA ALA A 323 49.33 9.76 40.75
C ALA A 323 49.13 9.69 39.21
N ALA A 324 49.96 8.88 38.52
CA ALA A 324 49.84 8.64 37.09
C ALA A 324 48.55 7.87 36.73
N ALA A 325 48.17 6.86 37.53
CA ALA A 325 46.91 6.13 37.36
C ALA A 325 45.69 7.05 37.56
N LYS A 326 45.74 7.93 38.57
CA LYS A 326 44.70 8.93 38.85
C LYS A 326 44.54 9.93 37.70
N ALA A 327 45.64 10.41 37.11
CA ALA A 327 45.62 11.32 35.96
C ALA A 327 45.03 10.66 34.70
N LYS A 328 45.40 9.39 34.43
CA LYS A 328 44.86 8.62 33.31
C LYS A 328 43.35 8.37 33.45
N ALA A 329 42.90 8.01 34.65
CA ALA A 329 41.48 7.82 34.94
C ALA A 329 40.68 9.11 34.76
N LYS A 330 41.18 10.25 35.27
CA LYS A 330 40.54 11.57 35.08
C LYS A 330 40.39 11.94 33.60
N LYS A 331 41.42 11.69 32.78
CA LYS A 331 41.34 11.93 31.33
C LYS A 331 40.32 11.01 30.65
N ARG A 332 40.25 9.74 31.05
CA ARG A 332 39.29 8.77 30.52
C ARG A 332 37.85 9.12 30.90
N ILE A 333 37.61 9.53 32.15
CA ILE A 333 36.31 10.02 32.64
C ILE A 333 35.84 11.20 31.78
N GLY A 334 36.67 12.23 31.61
CA GLY A 334 36.30 13.40 30.79
C GLY A 334 35.99 13.03 29.33
N LEU A 335 36.71 12.07 28.75
CA LEU A 335 36.44 11.60 27.39
C LEU A 335 35.13 10.79 27.31
N LEU A 336 34.84 9.96 28.31
CA LEU A 336 33.58 9.21 28.41
C LEU A 336 32.39 10.16 28.59
N GLU A 337 32.49 11.15 29.49
CA GLU A 337 31.46 12.19 29.70
C GLU A 337 31.18 12.95 28.40
N GLN A 338 32.22 13.37 27.67
CA GLN A 338 32.05 14.03 26.37
C GLN A 338 31.35 13.13 25.35
N HIS A 339 31.73 11.86 25.23
CA HIS A 339 31.09 10.92 24.31
C HIS A 339 29.66 10.58 24.73
N ILE A 340 29.39 10.41 26.02
CA ILE A 340 28.04 10.17 26.55
C ILE A 340 27.15 11.36 26.25
N ASN A 341 27.62 12.58 26.48
CA ASN A 341 26.88 13.80 26.17
C ASN A 341 26.63 13.93 24.67
N ALA A 342 27.65 13.72 23.83
CA ALA A 342 27.49 13.78 22.38
C ALA A 342 26.46 12.77 21.85
N VAL A 343 26.51 11.52 22.32
CA VAL A 343 25.54 10.47 21.94
C VAL A 343 24.15 10.78 22.50
N SER A 344 24.05 11.33 23.72
CA SER A 344 22.76 11.70 24.32
C SER A 344 22.12 12.89 23.62
N GLU A 345 22.91 13.87 23.19
CA GLU A 345 22.46 14.98 22.36
C GLU A 345 22.05 14.52 20.96
N GLU A 346 22.81 13.60 20.35
CA GLU A 346 22.43 12.97 19.07
C GLU A 346 21.09 12.23 19.21
N LEU A 347 20.95 11.37 20.23
CA LEU A 347 19.71 10.65 20.52
C LEU A 347 18.54 11.60 20.77
N THR A 348 18.74 12.68 21.54
CA THR A 348 17.70 13.67 21.81
C THR A 348 17.32 14.44 20.54
N ARG A 349 18.31 14.81 19.71
CA ARG A 349 18.10 15.56 18.46
C ARG A 349 17.42 14.71 17.39
N GLU A 350 17.81 13.44 17.28
CA GLU A 350 17.27 12.52 16.28
C GLU A 350 15.94 11.91 16.75
N MET A 351 15.90 11.25 17.92
CA MET A 351 14.66 10.62 18.43
C MET A 351 13.62 11.64 18.91
N GLY A 352 14.04 12.80 19.40
CA GLY A 352 13.16 13.94 19.70
C GLY A 352 12.90 14.85 18.50
N GLY A 353 13.55 14.59 17.36
CA GLY A 353 13.35 15.32 16.11
C GLY A 353 12.01 14.96 15.43
N ARG A 354 11.53 15.86 14.57
CA ARG A 354 10.28 15.66 13.80
C ARG A 354 10.28 14.39 12.96
N ALA A 355 11.45 13.92 12.50
CA ALA A 355 11.61 12.70 11.70
C ALA A 355 11.14 11.42 12.42
N TYR A 356 11.57 11.19 13.67
CA TYR A 356 11.18 10.00 14.45
C TYR A 356 9.90 10.18 15.27
N GLY A 357 9.46 11.43 15.51
CA GLY A 357 8.17 11.73 16.14
C GLY A 357 6.95 11.27 15.32
N GLY A 358 7.16 10.89 14.06
CA GLY A 358 6.13 10.32 13.18
C GLY A 358 6.58 9.09 12.40
N ALA A 359 7.68 8.42 12.77
CA ALA A 359 8.12 7.20 12.09
C ALA A 359 7.03 6.13 12.10
N PHE A 360 6.91 5.39 11.00
CA PHE A 360 5.91 4.35 10.84
C PHE A 360 6.54 2.97 11.00
N GLU A 361 6.07 2.24 12.01
CA GLU A 361 6.54 0.89 12.29
C GLU A 361 5.63 -0.15 11.64
N TRP A 362 5.92 -0.49 10.39
CA TRP A 362 5.12 -1.37 9.53
C TRP A 362 4.68 -2.67 10.21
N ARG A 363 5.63 -3.36 10.86
CA ARG A 363 5.40 -4.64 11.54
C ARG A 363 4.35 -4.56 12.65
N TYR A 364 4.26 -3.42 13.34
CA TYR A 364 3.33 -3.24 14.46
C TYR A 364 2.02 -2.61 14.01
N ALA A 365 2.10 -1.64 13.09
CA ALA A 365 0.91 -0.96 12.62
C ALA A 365 0.02 -1.85 11.74
N PHE A 366 0.60 -2.87 11.10
CA PHE A 366 -0.07 -3.84 10.23
C PHE A 366 0.41 -5.28 10.53
N PRO A 367 0.00 -5.90 11.65
CA PRO A 367 0.45 -7.25 11.98
C PRO A 367 -0.01 -8.32 10.98
N GLU A 368 -0.97 -8.01 10.11
CA GLU A 368 -1.39 -8.88 9.01
C GLU A 368 -0.24 -9.22 8.07
N VAL A 369 0.78 -8.35 7.95
CA VAL A 369 1.94 -8.57 7.07
C VAL A 369 3.06 -9.38 7.74
N LEU A 370 2.80 -9.95 8.92
CA LEU A 370 3.71 -10.87 9.60
C LEU A 370 3.37 -12.31 9.27
N ASP A 371 4.38 -13.17 9.24
CA ASP A 371 4.19 -14.62 9.26
C ASP A 371 3.97 -15.14 10.69
N ASP A 372 3.81 -16.46 10.83
CA ASP A 372 3.54 -17.10 12.11
C ASP A 372 4.74 -17.02 13.08
N ASN A 373 5.95 -16.83 12.56
CA ASN A 373 7.18 -16.66 13.32
C ASN A 373 7.47 -15.19 13.68
N GLY A 374 6.59 -14.26 13.30
CA GLY A 374 6.80 -12.82 13.52
C GLY A 374 7.85 -12.18 12.62
N ASP A 375 8.16 -12.79 11.48
CA ASP A 375 8.98 -12.18 10.42
C ASP A 375 8.10 -11.33 9.50
N PHE A 376 8.69 -10.26 8.95
CA PHE A 376 8.00 -9.40 8.01
C PHE A 376 7.86 -10.09 6.66
N ARG A 377 6.65 -10.54 6.34
CA ARG A 377 6.30 -11.14 5.05
C ARG A 377 6.18 -10.08 3.96
N GLY A 378 5.56 -8.94 4.28
CA GLY A 378 5.33 -7.84 3.32
C GLY A 378 3.99 -7.92 2.59
N PHE A 379 3.89 -7.19 1.48
CA PHE A 379 2.69 -7.01 0.66
C PHE A 379 2.80 -7.70 -0.71
N ASP A 380 1.68 -8.22 -1.21
CA ASP A 380 1.54 -8.72 -2.58
C ASP A 380 1.75 -7.61 -3.60
N VAL A 381 1.17 -6.44 -3.33
CA VAL A 381 1.20 -5.28 -4.22
C VAL A 381 1.51 -4.01 -3.44
N VAL A 382 2.47 -3.22 -3.92
CA VAL A 382 2.70 -1.83 -3.49
C VAL A 382 2.40 -0.91 -4.66
N ILE A 383 1.42 -0.02 -4.50
CA ILE A 383 0.91 0.80 -5.60
C ILE A 383 0.65 2.24 -5.13
N GLY A 384 0.86 3.23 -5.99
CA GLY A 384 0.60 4.61 -5.61
C GLY A 384 1.18 5.67 -6.55
N ASN A 385 0.96 6.93 -6.20
CA ASN A 385 1.63 8.09 -6.78
C ASN A 385 2.47 8.77 -5.68
N PRO A 386 3.76 8.41 -5.53
CA PRO A 386 4.59 8.94 -4.47
C PRO A 386 4.80 10.47 -4.57
N PRO A 387 5.11 11.16 -3.47
CA PRO A 387 5.26 12.62 -3.46
C PRO A 387 6.51 13.11 -4.21
N TYR A 388 6.36 14.22 -4.96
CA TYR A 388 7.43 14.78 -5.80
C TYR A 388 8.18 15.95 -5.13
N ILE A 389 8.72 15.74 -3.94
CA ILE A 389 9.40 16.78 -3.15
C ILE A 389 10.91 16.72 -3.36
N ASP A 390 11.54 17.84 -3.72
CA ASP A 390 13.00 17.93 -3.78
C ASP A 390 13.59 17.86 -2.37
N ILE A 391 14.65 17.05 -2.18
CA ILE A 391 15.30 16.93 -0.87
C ILE A 391 15.77 18.27 -0.29
N LYS A 392 16.04 19.29 -1.14
CA LYS A 392 16.42 20.64 -0.71
C LYS A 392 15.30 21.41 -0.02
N GLU A 393 14.04 21.05 -0.25
CA GLU A 393 12.88 21.67 0.39
C GLU A 393 12.64 21.11 1.81
N MET A 394 13.31 20.02 2.16
CA MET A 394 13.22 19.40 3.48
C MET A 394 14.19 20.05 4.47
N ALA A 395 13.89 19.92 5.77
CA ALA A 395 14.84 20.30 6.81
C ALA A 395 16.13 19.48 6.66
N ALA A 396 17.28 20.15 6.79
CA ALA A 396 18.59 19.52 6.59
C ALA A 396 18.84 18.29 7.49
N THR A 397 18.24 18.28 8.69
CA THR A 397 18.26 17.13 9.60
C THR A 397 17.54 15.93 9.02
N ASP A 398 16.36 16.14 8.46
CA ASP A 398 15.53 15.07 7.89
C ASP A 398 16.19 14.52 6.62
N ALA A 399 16.68 15.40 5.75
CA ALA A 399 17.43 15.00 4.56
C ALA A 399 18.65 14.13 4.90
N ARG A 400 19.43 14.52 5.91
CA ARG A 400 20.60 13.73 6.37
C ARG A 400 20.20 12.36 6.89
N MET A 401 19.09 12.26 7.61
CA MET A 401 18.57 10.98 8.11
C MET A 401 18.16 10.06 6.97
N LEU A 402 17.45 10.57 5.96
CA LEU A 402 17.11 9.78 4.76
C LEU A 402 18.36 9.22 4.08
N PHE A 403 19.39 10.04 3.90
CA PHE A 403 20.65 9.60 3.27
C PHE A 403 21.42 8.56 4.09
N LYS A 404 21.18 8.49 5.41
CA LYS A 404 21.74 7.46 6.29
C LYS A 404 20.98 6.13 6.20
N HIS A 405 19.68 6.19 5.91
CA HIS A 405 18.81 5.01 5.88
C HIS A 405 18.69 4.37 4.50
N TYR A 406 18.76 5.16 3.44
CA TYR A 406 18.53 4.70 2.07
C TYR A 406 19.84 4.60 1.30
N THR A 407 20.20 3.38 0.92
CA THR A 407 21.44 3.09 0.21
C THR A 407 21.48 3.67 -1.20
N THR A 408 20.31 3.91 -1.80
CA THR A 408 20.22 4.50 -3.14
C THR A 408 20.30 6.02 -3.14
N ALA A 409 20.21 6.68 -1.98
CA ALA A 409 20.24 8.12 -1.86
C ALA A 409 21.65 8.68 -2.11
N GLN A 410 21.79 9.53 -3.13
CA GLN A 410 23.04 10.20 -3.46
C GLN A 410 22.79 11.56 -4.12
N LYS A 411 23.77 12.47 -4.03
CA LYS A 411 23.71 13.79 -4.67
C LYS A 411 22.40 14.53 -4.30
N ARG A 412 21.59 14.90 -5.30
CA ARG A 412 20.30 15.57 -5.14
C ARG A 412 19.21 14.68 -5.73
N ILE A 413 18.34 14.16 -4.87
CA ILE A 413 17.22 13.31 -5.25
C ILE A 413 15.89 14.01 -4.96
N ASN A 414 14.84 13.49 -5.59
CA ASN A 414 13.47 13.76 -5.19
C ASN A 414 12.94 12.60 -4.32
N LEU A 415 11.98 12.89 -3.44
CA LEU A 415 11.44 11.97 -2.45
C LEU A 415 10.83 10.70 -3.07
N TYR A 416 10.27 10.77 -4.29
CA TYR A 416 9.74 9.59 -4.98
C TYR A 416 10.77 8.46 -5.11
N ALA A 417 12.06 8.78 -5.21
CA ALA A 417 13.13 7.79 -5.33
C ALA A 417 13.25 6.93 -4.07
N LEU A 418 13.06 7.54 -2.90
CA LEU A 418 13.07 6.83 -1.62
C LEU A 418 11.81 6.01 -1.42
N PHE A 419 10.67 6.50 -1.92
CA PHE A 419 9.44 5.71 -1.96
C PHE A 419 9.57 4.47 -2.83
N ILE A 420 10.28 4.53 -3.97
CA ILE A 420 10.59 3.35 -4.76
C ILE A 420 11.40 2.36 -3.92
N GLU A 421 12.53 2.78 -3.32
CA GLU A 421 13.35 1.87 -2.50
C GLU A 421 12.55 1.27 -1.33
N ARG A 422 11.77 2.09 -0.61
CA ARG A 422 10.88 1.62 0.45
C ARG A 422 9.81 0.66 -0.07
N GLY A 423 9.21 0.95 -1.22
CA GLY A 423 8.22 0.06 -1.83
C GLY A 423 8.79 -1.33 -2.12
N LEU A 424 10.01 -1.41 -2.64
CA LEU A 424 10.72 -2.68 -2.83
C LEU A 424 10.98 -3.42 -1.52
N GLU A 425 11.30 -2.71 -0.44
CA GLU A 425 11.49 -3.30 0.89
C GLU A 425 10.19 -3.86 1.49
N LEU A 426 9.05 -3.24 1.15
CA LEU A 426 7.72 -3.63 1.63
C LEU A 426 7.11 -4.83 0.90
N LEU A 427 7.57 -5.14 -0.32
CA LEU A 427 7.08 -6.29 -1.08
C LEU A 427 7.49 -7.62 -0.47
N GLU A 428 6.60 -8.60 -0.51
CA GLU A 428 6.98 -10.01 -0.30
C GLU A 428 7.89 -10.51 -1.45
N PRO A 429 8.58 -11.66 -1.33
CA PRO A 429 9.58 -12.13 -2.31
C PRO A 429 9.10 -12.23 -3.76
N THR A 430 7.79 -12.28 -3.99
CA THR A 430 7.18 -12.36 -5.31
C THR A 430 6.20 -11.21 -5.61
N GLY A 431 6.22 -10.18 -4.75
CA GLY A 431 5.33 -9.04 -4.84
C GLY A 431 5.59 -8.16 -6.07
N ARG A 432 4.61 -7.31 -6.37
CA ARG A 432 4.62 -6.37 -7.49
C ARG A 432 4.52 -4.93 -7.01
N LEU A 433 5.29 -4.04 -7.62
CA LEU A 433 5.20 -2.60 -7.37
C LEU A 433 4.77 -1.87 -8.63
N ALA A 434 3.86 -0.91 -8.49
CA ALA A 434 3.47 0.01 -9.55
C ALA A 434 3.42 1.46 -9.05
N PHE A 435 4.30 2.32 -9.55
CA PHE A 435 4.30 3.75 -9.20
C PHE A 435 4.23 4.65 -10.42
N ILE A 436 3.58 5.80 -10.24
CA ILE A 436 3.68 6.93 -11.16
C ILE A 436 4.88 7.78 -10.75
N VAL A 437 5.88 7.89 -11.62
CA VAL A 437 7.12 8.61 -11.29
C VAL A 437 7.60 9.44 -12.47
N PRO A 438 8.38 10.52 -12.24
CA PRO A 438 8.99 11.28 -13.33
C PRO A 438 9.95 10.42 -14.17
N ASN A 439 9.95 10.62 -15.49
CA ASN A 439 10.88 9.91 -16.39
C ASN A 439 12.36 10.28 -16.17
N SER A 440 12.63 11.39 -15.46
CA SER A 440 13.98 11.78 -15.03
C SER A 440 14.73 10.68 -14.25
N LEU A 441 14.00 9.74 -13.64
CA LEU A 441 14.55 8.52 -13.02
C LEU A 441 15.51 7.78 -13.97
N LEU A 442 15.20 7.78 -15.26
CA LEU A 442 15.90 6.98 -16.28
C LEU A 442 17.26 7.56 -16.69
N VAL A 443 17.43 8.88 -16.57
CA VAL A 443 18.57 9.59 -17.16
C VAL A 443 19.42 10.34 -16.14
N ASN A 444 18.84 10.74 -15.00
CA ASN A 444 19.57 11.57 -14.04
C ASN A 444 20.54 10.74 -13.21
N GLU A 445 21.80 11.18 -13.16
CA GLU A 445 22.90 10.51 -12.47
C GLU A 445 22.66 10.33 -10.96
N SER A 446 21.86 11.21 -10.34
CA SER A 446 21.45 11.06 -8.93
C SER A 446 20.73 9.73 -8.67
N TYR A 447 20.12 9.12 -9.68
CA TYR A 447 19.36 7.87 -9.52
C TYR A 447 20.11 6.61 -9.99
N SER A 448 21.42 6.69 -10.28
CA SER A 448 22.18 5.53 -10.76
C SER A 448 22.16 4.34 -9.78
N ASN A 449 22.33 4.58 -8.47
CA ASN A 449 22.23 3.52 -7.47
C ASN A 449 20.83 2.91 -7.40
N LEU A 450 19.79 3.72 -7.57
CA LEU A 450 18.41 3.24 -7.59
C LEU A 450 18.13 2.39 -8.85
N ARG A 451 18.60 2.82 -10.03
CA ARG A 451 18.46 2.03 -11.27
C ARG A 451 19.19 0.68 -11.17
N LYS A 452 20.40 0.66 -10.60
CA LYS A 452 21.14 -0.59 -10.32
C LYS A 452 20.39 -1.54 -9.39
N LYS A 453 19.64 -1.00 -8.42
CA LYS A 453 18.76 -1.80 -7.56
C LYS A 453 17.52 -2.29 -8.32
N LEU A 454 16.94 -1.45 -9.17
CA LEU A 454 15.70 -1.73 -9.90
C LEU A 454 15.85 -2.71 -11.06
N VAL A 455 16.97 -2.68 -11.79
CA VAL A 455 17.16 -3.50 -13.02
C VAL A 455 16.86 -4.97 -12.82
N LYS A 456 17.23 -5.51 -11.66
CA LYS A 456 17.03 -6.91 -11.32
C LYS A 456 15.56 -7.32 -11.32
N ASP A 457 14.65 -6.42 -10.96
CA ASP A 457 13.23 -6.74 -10.77
C ASP A 457 12.33 -5.92 -11.73
N LEU A 458 12.90 -5.06 -12.57
CA LEU A 458 12.14 -4.22 -13.49
C LEU A 458 11.38 -5.08 -14.50
N HIS A 459 10.05 -4.95 -14.47
CA HIS A 459 9.17 -5.71 -15.35
C HIS A 459 8.74 -4.89 -16.56
N ARG A 460 8.22 -3.68 -16.32
CA ARG A 460 7.62 -2.87 -17.38
C ARG A 460 7.73 -1.36 -17.11
N LEU A 461 7.85 -0.59 -18.20
CA LEU A 461 7.80 0.87 -18.22
C LEU A 461 6.77 1.38 -19.23
N VAL A 462 6.01 2.40 -18.86
CA VAL A 462 5.10 3.10 -19.78
C VAL A 462 5.33 4.60 -19.67
N LYS A 463 5.98 5.23 -20.66
CA LYS A 463 6.07 6.70 -20.71
C LYS A 463 4.72 7.25 -21.17
N LEU A 464 4.13 8.12 -20.36
CA LEU A 464 2.85 8.74 -20.64
C LEU A 464 3.00 9.95 -21.59
N PRO A 465 1.92 10.31 -22.32
CA PRO A 465 1.83 11.58 -23.06
C PRO A 465 1.94 12.80 -22.13
N ASP A 466 2.16 13.97 -22.73
CA ASP A 466 2.14 15.24 -22.00
C ASP A 466 0.69 15.63 -21.64
N GLY A 467 0.51 16.44 -20.59
CA GLY A 467 -0.79 17.00 -20.24
C GLY A 467 -1.80 16.02 -19.59
N ILE A 468 -1.41 14.76 -19.36
CA ILE A 468 -2.24 13.77 -18.66
C ILE A 468 -2.59 14.19 -17.23
N PHE A 469 -1.68 14.91 -16.57
CA PHE A 469 -1.90 15.51 -15.26
C PHE A 469 -2.08 17.02 -15.45
N GLU A 470 -3.34 17.49 -15.48
CA GLU A 470 -3.68 18.91 -15.77
C GLU A 470 -2.91 19.91 -14.89
N GLU A 471 -2.59 19.51 -13.65
CA GLU A 471 -1.94 20.36 -12.65
C GLU A 471 -0.40 20.23 -12.62
N ALA A 472 0.21 19.38 -13.46
CA ALA A 472 1.64 19.10 -13.45
C ALA A 472 2.28 19.18 -14.84
N ALA A 473 3.35 19.98 -14.97
CA ALA A 473 4.16 20.07 -16.19
C ALA A 473 5.29 19.01 -16.28
N VAL A 474 5.26 17.98 -15.42
CA VAL A 474 6.33 16.99 -15.30
C VAL A 474 6.04 15.80 -16.22
N GLU A 475 7.00 15.43 -17.06
CA GLU A 475 6.94 14.19 -17.84
C GLU A 475 6.96 12.96 -16.91
N THR A 476 5.91 12.15 -16.97
CA THR A 476 5.69 11.01 -16.07
C THR A 476 5.70 9.68 -16.80
N MET A 477 5.95 8.62 -16.04
CA MET A 477 5.89 7.24 -16.50
C MET A 477 5.28 6.35 -15.43
N LEU A 478 4.71 5.24 -15.88
CA LEU A 478 4.30 4.14 -15.03
C LEU A 478 5.46 3.16 -14.90
N LEU A 479 5.93 2.96 -13.67
CA LEU A 479 6.99 2.03 -13.31
C LEU A 479 6.37 0.77 -12.74
N PHE A 480 6.60 -0.38 -13.37
CA PHE A 480 6.17 -1.68 -12.89
C PHE A 480 7.38 -2.57 -12.57
N VAL A 481 7.43 -3.07 -11.35
CA VAL A 481 8.48 -3.95 -10.83
C VAL A 481 7.83 -5.24 -10.34
N GLN A 482 8.47 -6.37 -10.58
CA GLN A 482 8.07 -7.66 -10.04
C GLN A 482 9.31 -8.31 -9.43
N LYS A 483 9.28 -8.60 -8.14
CA LYS A 483 10.41 -9.28 -7.49
C LYS A 483 10.63 -10.65 -8.09
N GLY A 484 11.88 -10.94 -8.44
CA GLY A 484 12.23 -12.18 -9.14
C GLY A 484 11.62 -12.26 -10.54
N ALA A 485 11.29 -11.11 -11.16
CA ALA A 485 10.93 -11.10 -12.57
C ALA A 485 12.03 -11.78 -13.38
N ASP A 486 11.65 -12.62 -14.33
CA ASP A 486 12.57 -13.20 -15.30
C ASP A 486 12.17 -12.76 -16.72
N GLY A 487 13.14 -12.72 -17.63
CA GLY A 487 12.90 -12.38 -19.03
C GLY A 487 13.08 -10.90 -19.37
N PRO A 488 12.61 -10.46 -20.55
CA PRO A 488 12.85 -9.13 -21.06
C PRO A 488 12.02 -8.06 -20.35
N ILE A 489 12.58 -6.85 -20.26
CA ILE A 489 11.86 -5.67 -19.79
C ILE A 489 10.93 -5.20 -20.90
N GLN A 490 9.66 -4.92 -20.58
CA GLN A 490 8.69 -4.39 -21.53
C GLN A 490 8.64 -2.86 -21.45
N ALA A 491 8.63 -2.16 -22.59
CA ALA A 491 8.43 -0.72 -22.60
C ALA A 491 7.46 -0.24 -23.69
N LYS A 492 6.59 0.70 -23.33
CA LYS A 492 5.77 1.50 -24.25
C LYS A 492 6.10 2.97 -24.04
N VAL A 493 6.23 3.69 -25.14
CA VAL A 493 6.34 5.15 -25.16
C VAL A 493 5.17 5.66 -25.97
N PHE A 494 4.28 6.38 -25.33
CA PHE A 494 3.28 7.17 -26.03
C PHE A 494 3.94 8.44 -26.59
N ALA A 495 3.50 8.89 -27.76
CA ALA A 495 3.90 10.22 -28.24
C ALA A 495 3.31 11.31 -27.35
N ASN A 496 3.96 12.47 -27.29
CA ASN A 496 3.58 13.54 -26.37
C ASN A 496 2.13 14.04 -26.59
N ASP A 497 1.63 13.97 -27.82
CA ASP A 497 0.27 14.35 -28.24
C ASP A 497 -0.65 13.14 -28.51
N GLU A 498 -0.21 11.90 -28.19
CA GLU A 498 -1.00 10.69 -28.36
C GLU A 498 -2.07 10.59 -27.28
N GLU A 499 -3.32 10.29 -27.67
CA GLU A 499 -4.34 9.89 -26.72
C GLU A 499 -4.03 8.45 -26.26
N PRO A 500 -3.76 8.22 -24.97
CA PRO A 500 -3.26 6.94 -24.53
C PRO A 500 -4.39 5.91 -24.44
N VAL A 501 -4.27 4.85 -25.23
CA VAL A 501 -5.16 3.69 -25.16
C VAL A 501 -4.51 2.61 -24.31
N PHE A 502 -5.13 2.28 -23.17
CA PHE A 502 -4.60 1.33 -22.19
C PHE A 502 -5.08 -0.12 -22.39
N THR A 503 -5.73 -0.39 -23.52
CA THR A 503 -6.13 -1.72 -23.96
C THR A 503 -5.20 -2.19 -25.06
N ASP A 504 -4.76 -3.46 -25.00
CA ASP A 504 -3.93 -4.10 -26.03
C ASP A 504 -2.66 -3.32 -26.40
N ILE A 505 -1.98 -2.76 -25.39
CA ILE A 505 -0.75 -1.99 -25.59
C ILE A 505 0.33 -2.86 -26.23
N ALA A 506 0.85 -2.41 -27.36
CA ALA A 506 2.04 -3.01 -27.97
C ALA A 506 3.31 -2.60 -27.22
N PHE A 507 3.99 -3.59 -26.63
CA PHE A 507 5.25 -3.39 -25.91
C PHE A 507 6.46 -3.76 -26.76
N ARG A 508 7.54 -2.98 -26.62
CA ARG A 508 8.87 -3.38 -27.06
C ARG A 508 9.56 -4.16 -25.94
N SER A 509 10.24 -5.24 -26.30
CA SER A 509 10.99 -6.07 -25.35
C SER A 509 12.48 -5.75 -25.39
N PHE A 510 13.09 -5.61 -24.23
CA PHE A 510 14.50 -5.29 -24.06
C PHE A 510 15.19 -6.34 -23.20
N ASP A 511 16.39 -6.78 -23.62
CA ASP A 511 17.18 -7.75 -22.87
C ASP A 511 17.73 -7.09 -21.59
N ARG A 512 17.30 -7.61 -20.43
CA ARG A 512 17.74 -7.12 -19.11
C ARG A 512 19.26 -7.15 -18.94
N ARG A 513 19.94 -8.14 -19.54
CA ARG A 513 21.40 -8.31 -19.43
C ARG A 513 22.18 -7.15 -20.04
N VAL A 514 21.57 -6.40 -20.95
CA VAL A 514 22.17 -5.18 -21.51
C VAL A 514 22.21 -4.10 -20.42
N TRP A 515 21.15 -3.97 -19.62
CA TRP A 515 21.07 -2.97 -18.56
C TRP A 515 21.94 -3.31 -17.34
N GLU A 516 22.07 -4.59 -17.00
CA GLU A 516 22.94 -5.05 -15.91
C GLU A 516 24.43 -4.82 -16.18
N LYS A 517 24.84 -4.80 -17.45
CA LYS A 517 26.23 -4.56 -17.86
C LYS A 517 26.58 -3.08 -17.93
N ASP A 518 25.59 -2.20 -17.95
CA ASP A 518 25.79 -0.76 -17.99
C ASP A 518 26.20 -0.24 -16.61
N PRO A 519 27.39 0.39 -16.47
CA PRO A 519 27.89 0.93 -15.21
C PRO A 519 26.97 1.94 -14.53
N ASP A 520 26.10 2.63 -15.27
CA ASP A 520 25.16 3.63 -14.77
C ASP A 520 23.69 3.27 -15.05
N ALA A 521 23.45 2.15 -15.72
CA ALA A 521 22.14 1.75 -16.23
C ALA A 521 21.46 2.91 -17.03
N HIS A 522 22.20 3.55 -17.93
CA HIS A 522 21.76 4.64 -18.80
C HIS A 522 21.27 4.19 -20.20
N GLU A 523 21.93 3.22 -20.83
CA GLU A 523 21.85 2.93 -22.27
C GLU A 523 20.49 2.41 -22.73
N LEU A 524 19.79 1.70 -21.85
CA LEU A 524 18.52 1.08 -22.21
C LEU A 524 17.41 2.13 -22.43
N LEU A 525 17.58 3.36 -21.90
CA LEU A 525 16.54 4.39 -21.87
C LEU A 525 17.09 5.80 -22.18
N SER A 526 18.26 5.90 -22.81
CA SER A 526 18.65 7.16 -23.45
C SER A 526 17.53 7.59 -24.39
N SER A 527 17.24 8.89 -24.46
CA SER A 527 16.17 9.42 -25.31
C SER A 527 16.24 8.91 -26.76
N ARG A 528 17.42 8.52 -27.25
CA ARG A 528 17.57 7.95 -28.60
C ARG A 528 17.08 6.51 -28.75
N THR A 529 17.22 5.66 -27.73
CA THR A 529 16.91 4.22 -27.83
C THR A 529 15.43 3.93 -27.54
N VAL A 530 14.80 4.74 -26.67
CA VAL A 530 13.42 4.55 -26.20
C VAL A 530 12.48 5.65 -26.69
N LEU A 531 12.96 6.89 -26.80
CA LEU A 531 12.19 8.01 -27.37
C LEU A 531 12.52 8.24 -28.87
N GLY A 532 13.15 7.26 -29.52
CA GLY A 532 13.47 7.31 -30.95
C GLY A 532 12.19 7.44 -31.78
N GLN A 533 12.00 8.63 -32.37
CA GLN A 533 11.00 8.89 -33.39
C GLN A 533 11.12 7.88 -34.54
N GLY A 534 10.00 7.29 -34.95
CA GLY A 534 9.97 6.31 -36.04
C GLY A 534 8.58 5.76 -36.29
N GLU A 535 7.88 6.47 -37.16
CA GLU A 535 6.67 6.15 -37.93
C GLU A 535 6.15 4.69 -37.88
N SER A 536 4.87 4.52 -37.55
CA SER A 536 4.03 3.58 -38.30
C SER A 536 2.56 4.02 -38.27
N HIS A 537 2.02 4.25 -39.46
CA HIS A 537 0.60 4.48 -39.70
C HIS A 537 -0.21 3.27 -39.24
N VAL A 538 -1.01 3.47 -38.19
CA VAL A 538 -2.18 2.63 -37.89
C VAL A 538 -3.37 3.59 -37.85
N PRO A 539 -4.50 3.31 -38.54
CA PRO A 539 -5.57 4.28 -38.66
C PRO A 539 -6.20 4.58 -37.30
N LYS A 540 -6.23 5.86 -36.93
CA LYS A 540 -6.95 6.39 -35.77
C LYS A 540 -8.44 6.10 -35.96
N ILE A 541 -9.07 5.35 -35.05
CA ILE A 541 -10.52 5.42 -34.86
C ILE A 541 -10.74 6.48 -33.76
N PRO A 542 -11.29 7.66 -34.10
CA PRO A 542 -11.55 8.70 -33.10
C PRO A 542 -12.62 8.23 -32.10
N TYR A 543 -12.45 8.56 -30.82
CA TYR A 543 -13.41 8.27 -29.74
C TYR A 543 -14.81 8.88 -29.99
N SER A 544 -14.94 9.84 -30.90
CA SER A 544 -16.25 10.31 -31.38
C SER A 544 -17.08 9.23 -32.11
N LYS A 545 -16.49 8.08 -32.46
CA LYS A 545 -17.20 6.92 -33.02
C LYS A 545 -17.45 5.77 -32.02
N LEU A 546 -17.02 5.87 -30.77
CA LEU A 546 -17.37 4.93 -29.68
C LEU A 546 -18.44 5.51 -28.73
N GLN A 547 -18.90 6.74 -28.95
CA GLN A 547 -19.97 7.40 -28.20
C GLN A 547 -21.35 7.36 -28.89
N THR A 548 -21.61 6.40 -29.80
CA THR A 548 -22.91 6.31 -30.49
C THR A 548 -23.52 4.92 -30.45
N ILE A 549 -23.61 4.32 -29.25
CA ILE A 549 -24.68 3.37 -28.91
C ILE A 549 -25.14 3.64 -27.46
N ALA A 550 -25.62 4.86 -27.23
CA ALA A 550 -26.51 5.18 -26.12
C ALA A 550 -27.14 6.53 -26.43
N TYR A 551 -28.48 6.56 -26.47
CA TYR A 551 -29.34 7.73 -26.75
C TYR A 551 -29.58 8.10 -28.23
N SER A 552 -30.41 7.29 -28.89
CA SER A 552 -31.49 7.82 -29.75
C SER A 552 -32.58 6.76 -29.89
N ASN A 553 -33.71 6.98 -29.20
CA ASN A 553 -35.05 6.55 -29.63
C ASN A 553 -36.06 7.25 -28.71
N THR A 554 -36.27 8.52 -29.00
CA THR A 554 -37.56 9.19 -28.84
C THR A 554 -37.93 9.69 -30.22
N ASP A 555 -38.75 8.91 -30.90
CA ASP A 555 -40.01 9.35 -31.52
C ASP A 555 -40.97 8.16 -31.51
#